data_AF-A0A024H9P5-F1
#
_entry.id   AF-A0A024H9P5-F1
#
_cell.length_a   1.000
_cell.length_b   1.000
_cell.length_c   1.000
_cell.angle_alpha   90.00
_cell.angle_beta   90.00
_cell.angle_gamma   90.00
#
_symmetry.space_group_name_H-M   'P 1'
#
loop_
_entity.id
_entity.type
_entity.pdbx_description
1 polymer ?
#
loop_
_entity_poly.entity_id
_entity_poly.type
_entity_poly.pdbx_seq_one_letter_code
_entity_poly.pdbx_strand_id
1 'polypeptide(L)'
;MSSITINNWCFTPVSPAQSSSSVATKLHLRPSVSARLSSSSSSSSNSLPSLIRNEPVFAAPAPLITPILGEDMGTEYEEAIAGLKKLISEKGELGPVAAAKVDQITAELKTPDGGKAFDPVERLKTGFIKFKKEKYETNPALYEELSKGQSPKFMVFACSDSRVCPSHVLDFQPGEAFVVRNVANMVPPFDKVKHTGVGSAVEYAVLHLKVSNIVVIGHSACGGIKGLMSFTFEGPNSTDFIEDWVKIGLPAKSKVLAEHGSKPFGDQCTCCEKEAVNVSLSNLLTYPFVRDGLVNKTLALKGGYYDFVNGSFELWGLDFSLSPPTSV
;
A
#
# COMPACT_ATOMS: atom_id res chain seq x y z
N MET A 1 -23.10 -20.61 -13.70
CA MET A 1 -23.89 -19.38 -13.91
C MET A 1 -24.93 -19.34 -12.81
N SER A 2 -24.67 -18.57 -11.75
CA SER A 2 -25.59 -18.42 -10.62
C SER A 2 -25.51 -16.97 -10.18
N SER A 3 -26.48 -16.17 -10.63
CA SER A 3 -26.63 -14.76 -10.25
C SER A 3 -27.48 -14.69 -8.99
N ILE A 4 -26.99 -14.00 -7.95
CA ILE A 4 -27.75 -13.70 -6.73
C ILE A 4 -28.31 -12.29 -6.86
N THR A 5 -29.63 -12.17 -6.83
CA THR A 5 -30.38 -10.91 -6.86
C THR A 5 -30.81 -10.56 -5.43
N ILE A 6 -30.44 -9.37 -4.94
CA ILE A 6 -30.86 -8.87 -3.63
C ILE A 6 -32.14 -8.04 -3.84
N ASN A 7 -33.27 -8.51 -3.31
CA ASN A 7 -34.54 -7.79 -3.34
C ASN A 7 -34.67 -6.85 -2.13
N ASN A 8 -35.00 -5.61 -2.45
CA ASN A 8 -35.36 -4.51 -1.54
C ASN A 8 -36.68 -4.82 -0.83
N TRP A 9 -36.73 -4.73 0.51
CA TRP A 9 -37.97 -4.82 1.29
C TRP A 9 -38.42 -3.42 1.71
N CYS A 10 -39.65 -3.07 1.31
CA CYS A 10 -40.31 -1.82 1.60
C CYS A 10 -41.25 -1.99 2.81
N PHE A 11 -41.18 -1.06 3.76
CA PHE A 11 -42.00 -1.03 4.96
C PHE A 11 -43.44 -0.58 4.66
N THR A 12 -44.42 -1.27 5.24
CA THR A 12 -45.79 -0.75 5.40
C THR A 12 -46.20 -0.88 6.87
N PRO A 13 -46.96 0.09 7.44
CA PRO A 13 -47.29 0.11 8.86
C PRO A 13 -48.67 -0.51 9.13
N VAL A 14 -48.79 -1.28 10.21
CA VAL A 14 -50.09 -1.68 10.77
C VAL A 14 -50.03 -1.56 12.30
N SER A 15 -50.92 -0.74 12.85
CA SER A 15 -51.41 -0.72 14.25
C SER A 15 -52.93 -0.82 14.18
N PRO A 16 -53.65 -1.48 15.11
CA PRO A 16 -53.91 -1.00 16.49
C PRO A 16 -53.93 -2.16 17.53
N ALA A 17 -54.12 -2.07 18.85
CA ALA A 17 -54.76 -1.10 19.74
C ALA A 17 -54.27 -1.25 21.21
N GLN A 18 -54.28 -0.11 21.92
CA GLN A 18 -54.64 0.17 23.33
C GLN A 18 -54.46 -0.86 24.49
N SER A 19 -53.72 -0.42 25.52
CA SER A 19 -54.27 -0.31 26.89
C SER A 19 -53.47 0.70 27.74
N SER A 20 -54.21 1.45 28.56
CA SER A 20 -53.90 2.68 29.29
C SER A 20 -53.17 2.52 30.63
N SER A 21 -52.33 3.51 31.01
CA SER A 21 -52.45 4.23 32.29
C SER A 21 -51.54 5.47 32.35
N SER A 22 -52.14 6.57 32.82
CA SER A 22 -51.68 7.96 32.95
C SER A 22 -50.66 8.24 34.06
N VAL A 23 -49.73 9.19 33.86
CA VAL A 23 -49.40 10.29 34.81
C VAL A 23 -48.84 11.50 34.02
N ALA A 24 -49.18 12.70 34.48
CA ALA A 24 -49.11 14.00 33.84
C ALA A 24 -47.72 14.69 33.75
N THR A 25 -47.53 15.33 32.59
CA THR A 25 -47.04 16.69 32.30
C THR A 25 -46.08 17.40 33.28
N LYS A 26 -44.89 17.75 32.78
CA LYS A 26 -44.27 19.07 32.97
C LYS A 26 -43.29 19.38 31.82
N LEU A 27 -43.72 20.29 30.95
CA LEU A 27 -42.90 20.98 29.96
C LEU A 27 -41.98 21.97 30.69
N HIS A 28 -40.68 21.91 30.43
CA HIS A 28 -39.77 23.02 30.75
C HIS A 28 -39.14 23.57 29.47
N LEU A 29 -39.51 24.83 29.22
CA LEU A 29 -39.12 25.69 28.13
C LEU A 29 -37.63 26.06 28.20
N ARG A 30 -37.03 26.17 27.01
CA ARG A 30 -35.70 26.77 26.75
C ARG A 30 -35.68 28.24 27.21
N PRO A 31 -34.60 28.73 27.84
CA PRO A 31 -34.37 30.17 27.94
C PRO A 31 -33.77 30.69 26.63
N SER A 32 -34.58 31.44 25.88
CA SER A 32 -34.15 32.42 24.89
C SER A 32 -33.71 33.70 25.60
N VAL A 33 -32.47 34.15 25.38
CA VAL A 33 -31.98 35.45 25.87
C VAL A 33 -31.89 36.42 24.70
N SER A 34 -32.63 37.52 24.78
CA SER A 34 -32.53 38.70 23.90
C SER A 34 -31.74 39.81 24.58
N ALA A 35 -31.01 40.59 23.77
CA ALA A 35 -29.99 41.56 24.16
C ALA A 35 -30.50 42.92 24.68
N ARG A 36 -29.64 43.63 25.44
CA ARG A 36 -29.62 45.11 25.49
C ARG A 36 -28.19 45.62 25.39
N LEU A 37 -28.00 46.61 24.52
CA LEU A 37 -26.78 47.37 24.30
C LEU A 37 -26.64 48.46 25.38
N SER A 38 -25.50 48.50 26.06
CA SER A 38 -25.04 49.66 26.83
C SER A 38 -23.65 50.03 26.36
N SER A 39 -23.54 51.24 25.82
CA SER A 39 -22.34 51.89 25.32
C SER A 39 -21.52 52.49 26.46
N SER A 40 -20.27 52.05 26.64
CA SER A 40 -19.19 52.90 27.14
C SER A 40 -17.84 52.25 26.89
N SER A 41 -17.00 53.04 26.26
CA SER A 41 -15.62 52.85 25.81
C SER A 41 -14.63 52.41 26.90
N SER A 42 -13.89 51.34 26.63
CA SER A 42 -12.49 51.21 27.03
C SER A 42 -11.73 50.39 25.99
N SER A 43 -10.56 50.91 25.64
CA SER A 43 -9.71 50.51 24.54
C SER A 43 -8.93 49.22 24.83
N SER A 44 -9.18 48.17 24.06
CA SER A 44 -8.18 47.13 23.77
C SER A 44 -8.57 46.36 22.49
N SER A 45 -7.70 46.44 21.49
CA SER A 45 -7.86 45.82 20.18
C SER A 45 -7.72 44.30 20.28
N ASN A 46 -8.82 43.56 20.16
CA ASN A 46 -8.78 42.11 19.92
C ASN A 46 -8.69 41.86 18.41
N SER A 47 -7.47 41.65 17.90
CA SER A 47 -7.23 41.07 16.58
C SER A 47 -7.45 39.55 16.61
N LEU A 48 -8.03 39.02 15.54
CA LEU A 48 -8.10 37.57 15.27
C LEU A 48 -6.70 36.93 15.34
N PRO A 49 -6.56 35.67 15.81
CA PRO A 49 -5.27 35.01 15.80
C PRO A 49 -4.81 34.79 14.36
N SER A 50 -3.73 35.47 13.98
CA SER A 50 -3.04 35.26 12.72
C SER A 50 -2.42 33.86 12.67
N LEU A 51 -2.88 33.02 11.73
CA LEU A 51 -2.37 31.68 11.44
C LEU A 51 -0.99 31.67 10.76
N ILE A 52 -0.28 32.80 10.76
CA ILE A 52 1.09 32.92 10.27
C ILE A 52 1.87 33.68 11.35
N ARG A 53 2.69 32.96 12.13
CA ARG A 53 3.71 33.58 12.97
C ARG A 53 4.96 33.75 12.10
N ASN A 54 5.40 34.98 11.89
CA ASN A 54 6.72 35.28 11.31
C ASN A 54 7.82 35.18 12.39
N GLU A 55 7.76 34.13 13.22
CA GLU A 55 8.86 33.76 14.10
C GLU A 55 9.40 32.40 13.63
N PRO A 56 10.72 32.20 13.61
CA PRO A 56 11.27 30.89 13.31
C PRO A 56 10.74 29.91 14.36
N VAL A 57 9.93 28.95 13.91
CA VAL A 57 9.66 27.74 14.69
C VAL A 57 11.03 27.11 14.88
N PHE A 58 11.58 27.19 16.08
CA PHE A 58 12.78 26.45 16.44
C PHE A 58 12.45 24.97 16.24
N ALA A 59 12.82 24.45 15.07
CA ALA A 59 12.88 23.03 14.81
C ALA A 59 13.75 22.44 15.92
N ALA A 60 13.23 21.42 16.60
CA ALA A 60 14.11 20.51 17.33
C ALA A 60 15.27 20.16 16.38
N PRO A 61 16.54 20.19 16.83
CA PRO A 61 17.67 20.01 15.94
C PRO A 61 17.47 18.71 15.17
N ALA A 62 17.19 18.86 13.87
CA ALA A 62 17.18 17.73 12.97
C ALA A 62 18.59 17.13 13.03
N PRO A 63 18.74 15.82 13.23
CA PRO A 63 20.04 15.22 13.04
C PRO A 63 20.50 15.61 11.63
N LEU A 64 21.65 16.25 11.53
CA LEU A 64 22.35 16.44 10.26
C LEU A 64 22.75 15.03 9.80
N ILE A 65 21.82 14.35 9.12
CA ILE A 65 22.11 13.14 8.37
C ILE A 65 22.84 13.63 7.13
N THR A 66 24.16 13.77 7.23
CA THR A 66 25.01 13.91 6.06
C THR A 66 25.08 12.52 5.45
N PRO A 67 24.45 12.25 4.29
CA PRO A 67 24.64 10.97 3.63
C PRO A 67 26.13 10.84 3.31
N ILE A 68 26.78 9.82 3.87
CA ILE A 68 28.10 9.40 3.39
C ILE A 68 27.84 8.85 1.99
N LEU A 69 28.24 9.58 0.95
CA LEU A 69 28.30 9.02 -0.40
C LEU A 69 29.30 7.87 -0.36
N GLY A 70 28.80 6.65 -0.27
CA GLY A 70 29.59 5.44 -0.44
C GLY A 70 30.16 5.38 -1.86
N GLU A 71 31.32 4.74 -1.99
CA GLU A 71 32.07 4.50 -3.22
C GLU A 71 31.17 4.04 -4.38
N ASP A 72 31.48 4.50 -5.59
CA ASP A 72 30.75 4.21 -6.83
C ASP A 72 30.57 2.70 -7.02
N MET A 73 29.32 2.26 -7.08
CA MET A 73 28.91 0.85 -6.89
C MET A 73 29.17 -0.03 -8.14
N GLY A 74 30.14 0.32 -8.99
CA GLY A 74 30.26 -0.29 -10.31
C GLY A 74 31.60 -0.25 -11.03
N THR A 75 32.69 0.23 -10.42
CA THR A 75 33.93 0.53 -11.18
C THR A 75 35.21 -0.09 -10.61
N GLU A 76 35.33 -0.30 -9.29
CA GLU A 76 36.65 -0.59 -8.69
C GLU A 76 37.22 -1.99 -9.01
N TYR A 77 36.39 -3.01 -9.23
CA TYR A 77 36.89 -4.38 -9.39
C TYR A 77 37.42 -4.68 -10.80
N GLU A 78 36.83 -4.11 -11.85
CA GLU A 78 37.23 -4.41 -13.23
C GLU A 78 38.59 -3.79 -13.59
N GLU A 79 38.86 -2.58 -13.10
CA GLU A 79 40.18 -1.92 -13.26
C GLU A 79 41.27 -2.67 -12.49
N ALA A 80 40.97 -3.13 -11.28
CA ALA A 80 41.88 -3.94 -10.47
C ALA A 80 42.21 -5.28 -11.16
N ILE A 81 41.21 -5.95 -11.74
CA ILE A 81 41.39 -7.20 -12.50
C ILE A 81 42.25 -6.97 -13.75
N ALA A 82 42.01 -5.89 -14.48
CA ALA A 82 42.78 -5.54 -15.67
C ALA A 82 44.25 -5.22 -15.35
N GLY A 83 44.50 -4.46 -14.27
CA GLY A 83 45.85 -4.16 -13.78
C GLY A 83 46.61 -5.40 -13.34
N LEU A 84 45.96 -6.33 -12.64
CA LEU A 84 46.54 -7.61 -12.23
C LEU A 84 46.92 -8.49 -13.42
N LYS A 85 46.04 -8.60 -14.43
CA LYS A 85 46.32 -9.36 -15.67
C LYS A 85 47.54 -8.79 -16.40
N LYS A 86 47.66 -7.47 -16.48
CA LYS A 86 48.80 -6.80 -17.11
C LYS A 86 50.12 -7.11 -16.37
N LEU A 87 50.12 -7.02 -15.04
CA LEU A 87 51.30 -7.30 -14.21
C LEU A 87 51.75 -8.77 -14.31
N ILE A 88 50.82 -9.72 -14.40
CA ILE A 88 51.12 -11.15 -14.59
C ILE A 88 51.72 -11.39 -15.99
N SER A 89 51.24 -10.69 -17.02
CA SER A 89 51.79 -10.79 -18.37
C SER A 89 53.20 -10.18 -18.50
N GLU A 90 53.51 -9.13 -17.75
CA GLU A 90 54.83 -8.46 -17.78
C GLU A 90 55.90 -9.21 -16.96
N LYS A 91 55.49 -10.03 -15.98
CA LYS A 91 56.38 -10.81 -15.11
C LYS A 91 56.11 -12.30 -15.24
N GLY A 92 56.52 -12.89 -16.37
CA GLY A 92 56.30 -14.31 -16.70
C GLY A 92 56.80 -15.33 -15.65
N GLU A 93 57.75 -14.96 -14.78
CA GLU A 93 58.25 -15.79 -13.69
C GLU A 93 57.29 -15.89 -12.49
N LEU A 94 56.28 -15.03 -12.40
CA LEU A 94 55.27 -15.04 -11.33
C LEU A 94 54.08 -15.94 -11.64
N GLY A 95 54.00 -16.57 -12.82
CA GLY A 95 52.89 -17.44 -13.21
C GLY A 95 52.56 -18.56 -12.20
N PRO A 96 53.54 -19.34 -11.71
CA PRO A 96 53.29 -20.41 -10.73
C PRO A 96 52.85 -19.88 -9.36
N VAL A 97 53.42 -18.75 -8.94
CA VAL A 97 53.09 -18.10 -7.66
C VAL A 97 51.70 -17.46 -7.72
N ALA A 98 51.36 -16.83 -8.85
CA ALA A 98 50.05 -16.27 -9.11
C ALA A 98 48.99 -17.38 -9.19
N ALA A 99 49.27 -18.49 -9.87
CA ALA A 99 48.37 -19.65 -9.92
C ALA A 99 48.12 -20.25 -8.53
N ALA A 100 49.19 -20.49 -7.75
CA ALA A 100 49.06 -20.98 -6.38
C ALA A 100 48.25 -20.04 -5.48
N LYS A 101 48.42 -18.71 -5.64
CA LYS A 101 47.69 -17.70 -4.88
C LYS A 101 46.24 -17.57 -5.34
N VAL A 102 45.96 -17.75 -6.63
CA VAL A 102 44.60 -17.85 -7.17
C VAL A 102 43.91 -19.11 -6.65
N ASP A 103 44.60 -20.25 -6.59
CA ASP A 103 44.06 -21.50 -6.03
C ASP A 103 43.79 -21.35 -4.53
N GLN A 104 44.68 -20.70 -3.79
CA GLN A 104 44.48 -20.38 -2.38
C GLN A 104 43.27 -19.46 -2.15
N ILE A 105 43.18 -18.36 -2.89
CA ILE A 105 42.04 -17.43 -2.82
C ILE A 105 40.75 -18.15 -3.25
N THR A 106 40.81 -19.01 -4.27
CA THR A 106 39.66 -19.81 -4.72
C THR A 106 39.24 -20.82 -3.66
N ALA A 107 40.17 -21.40 -2.89
CA ALA A 107 39.86 -22.28 -1.77
C ALA A 107 39.25 -21.50 -0.59
N GLU A 108 39.78 -20.32 -0.26
CA GLU A 108 39.24 -19.41 0.75
C GLU A 108 37.85 -18.86 0.37
N LEU A 109 37.58 -18.68 -0.93
CA LEU A 109 36.26 -18.30 -1.44
C LEU A 109 35.28 -19.49 -1.55
N LYS A 110 35.78 -20.74 -1.62
CA LYS A 110 34.97 -21.96 -1.71
C LYS A 110 34.60 -22.58 -0.36
N THR A 111 35.22 -22.15 0.75
CA THR A 111 34.72 -22.56 2.06
C THR A 111 33.30 -22.02 2.22
N PRO A 112 32.27 -22.87 2.42
CA PRO A 112 30.91 -22.39 2.63
C PRO A 112 30.93 -21.51 3.88
N ASP A 113 30.51 -20.25 3.71
CA ASP A 113 30.49 -19.18 4.70
C ASP A 113 30.12 -19.70 6.10
N GLY A 114 31.14 -20.04 6.88
CA GLY A 114 31.03 -20.30 8.29
C GLY A 114 30.83 -18.97 9.01
N GLY A 115 29.59 -18.48 9.04
CA GLY A 115 29.18 -17.43 9.97
C GLY A 115 29.63 -16.00 9.65
N LYS A 116 29.82 -15.62 8.37
CA LYS A 116 29.85 -14.18 8.05
C LYS A 116 28.50 -13.56 8.45
N ALA A 117 28.56 -12.56 9.33
CA ALA A 117 27.39 -11.75 9.66
C ALA A 117 26.81 -11.14 8.39
N PHE A 118 25.47 -11.04 8.33
CA PHE A 118 24.79 -10.42 7.20
C PHE A 118 25.27 -8.98 7.02
N ASP A 119 25.88 -8.69 5.87
CA ASP A 119 26.26 -7.35 5.47
C ASP A 119 25.18 -6.76 4.55
N PRO A 120 24.39 -5.77 5.01
CA PRO A 120 23.33 -5.16 4.22
C PRO A 120 23.86 -4.38 3.01
N VAL A 121 25.03 -3.74 3.13
CA VAL A 121 25.60 -2.91 2.06
C VAL A 121 26.09 -3.80 0.93
N GLU A 122 26.84 -4.84 1.26
CA GLU A 122 27.33 -5.81 0.27
C GLU A 122 26.18 -6.56 -0.41
N ARG A 123 25.10 -6.88 0.32
CA ARG A 123 23.89 -7.47 -0.28
C ARG A 123 23.23 -6.54 -1.30
N LEU A 124 23.19 -5.23 -1.06
CA LEU A 124 22.64 -4.25 -2.00
C LEU A 124 23.56 -4.08 -3.22
N LYS A 125 24.87 -3.96 -3.01
CA LYS A 125 25.90 -3.91 -4.08
C LYS A 125 25.80 -5.08 -5.04
N THR A 126 25.99 -6.29 -4.51
CA THR A 126 25.99 -7.52 -5.30
C THR A 126 24.65 -7.73 -6.01
N GLY A 127 23.53 -7.38 -5.37
CA GLY A 127 22.21 -7.40 -5.97
C GLY A 127 22.05 -6.45 -7.16
N PHE A 128 22.51 -5.20 -7.04
CA PHE A 128 22.45 -4.23 -8.13
C PHE A 128 23.39 -4.58 -9.29
N ILE A 129 24.62 -5.01 -8.99
CA ILE A 129 25.57 -5.47 -10.02
C ILE A 129 24.97 -6.63 -10.83
N LYS A 130 24.33 -7.58 -10.14
CA LYS A 130 23.62 -8.67 -10.81
C LYS A 130 22.49 -8.17 -11.71
N PHE A 131 21.64 -7.28 -11.20
CA PHE A 131 20.58 -6.65 -12.00
C PHE A 131 21.13 -5.93 -13.23
N LYS A 132 22.16 -5.10 -13.06
CA LYS A 132 22.80 -4.34 -14.12
C LYS A 132 23.29 -5.27 -15.24
N LYS A 133 24.06 -6.30 -14.88
CA LYS A 133 24.64 -7.24 -15.83
C LYS A 133 23.62 -8.14 -16.50
N GLU A 134 22.69 -8.71 -15.73
CA GLU A 134 21.81 -9.77 -16.24
C GLU A 134 20.50 -9.25 -16.84
N LYS A 135 20.07 -8.03 -16.49
CA LYS A 135 18.79 -7.45 -16.94
C LYS A 135 18.98 -6.16 -17.71
N TYR A 136 19.69 -5.18 -17.17
CA TYR A 136 19.83 -3.86 -17.80
C TYR A 136 20.64 -3.94 -19.09
N GLU A 137 21.86 -4.45 -19.02
CA GLU A 137 22.80 -4.53 -20.15
C GLU A 137 22.36 -5.53 -21.23
N THR A 138 21.55 -6.53 -20.86
CA THR A 138 21.00 -7.52 -21.81
C THR A 138 19.75 -7.03 -22.54
N ASN A 139 19.12 -5.93 -22.09
CA ASN A 139 17.91 -5.38 -22.69
C ASN A 139 18.04 -3.86 -22.97
N PRO A 140 19.08 -3.41 -23.70
CA PRO A 140 19.36 -1.97 -23.86
C PRO A 140 18.21 -1.21 -24.50
N ALA A 141 17.55 -1.78 -25.52
CA ALA A 141 16.40 -1.15 -26.18
C ALA A 141 15.21 -0.93 -25.23
N LEU A 142 14.94 -1.88 -24.32
CA LEU A 142 13.87 -1.75 -23.34
C LEU A 142 14.16 -0.59 -22.39
N TYR A 143 15.36 -0.56 -21.80
CA TYR A 143 15.71 0.48 -20.82
C TYR A 143 15.94 1.85 -21.46
N GLU A 144 16.34 1.90 -22.73
CA GLU A 144 16.35 3.15 -23.49
C GLU A 144 14.93 3.73 -23.62
N GLU A 145 13.94 2.91 -24.00
CA GLU A 145 12.55 3.38 -24.08
C GLU A 145 11.99 3.76 -22.71
N LEU A 146 12.25 2.97 -21.67
CA LEU A 146 11.82 3.29 -20.30
C LEU A 146 12.46 4.58 -19.76
N SER A 147 13.64 4.96 -20.24
CA SER A 147 14.28 6.23 -19.86
C SER A 147 13.52 7.46 -20.40
N LYS A 148 12.75 7.29 -21.48
CA LYS A 148 11.96 8.36 -22.12
C LYS A 148 10.62 8.58 -21.41
N GLY A 149 10.12 7.57 -20.69
CA GLY A 149 8.87 7.66 -19.93
C GLY A 149 8.31 6.28 -19.54
N GLN A 150 7.14 6.30 -18.90
CA GLN A 150 6.41 5.09 -18.51
C GLN A 150 4.94 5.16 -18.96
N SER A 151 4.38 4.02 -19.36
CA SER A 151 2.97 3.88 -19.72
C SER A 151 2.38 2.53 -19.26
N PRO A 152 2.42 2.24 -17.95
CA PRO A 152 1.97 0.96 -17.42
C PRO A 152 0.49 0.73 -17.70
N LYS A 153 0.11 -0.53 -17.96
CA LYS A 153 -1.30 -0.90 -18.17
C LYS A 153 -2.01 -1.26 -16.88
N PHE A 154 -1.25 -1.61 -15.85
CA PHE A 154 -1.74 -2.03 -14.55
C PHE A 154 -1.34 -1.02 -13.47
N MET A 155 -2.26 -0.73 -12.56
CA MET A 155 -1.95 -0.30 -11.21
C MET A 155 -2.16 -1.49 -10.27
N VAL A 156 -1.22 -1.77 -9.37
CA VAL A 156 -1.29 -2.92 -8.47
C VAL A 156 -1.17 -2.46 -7.02
N PHE A 157 -2.15 -2.82 -6.20
CA PHE A 157 -2.04 -2.80 -4.75
C PHE A 157 -1.64 -4.19 -4.25
N ALA A 158 -0.50 -4.27 -3.58
CA ALA A 158 0.00 -5.52 -2.98
C ALA A 158 0.51 -5.26 -1.57
N CYS A 159 0.66 -6.32 -0.76
CA CYS A 159 1.10 -6.16 0.61
C CYS A 159 2.60 -5.85 0.66
N SER A 160 3.05 -5.11 1.67
CA SER A 160 4.48 -4.90 1.95
C SER A 160 5.21 -6.17 2.41
N ASP A 161 4.49 -7.27 2.64
CA ASP A 161 5.04 -8.57 3.01
C ASP A 161 6.16 -9.01 2.03
N SER A 162 7.31 -9.40 2.57
CA SER A 162 8.52 -9.69 1.78
C SER A 162 8.37 -10.90 0.85
N ARG A 163 7.34 -11.75 1.05
CA ARG A 163 7.12 -12.99 0.29
C ARG A 163 6.29 -12.79 -0.97
N VAL A 164 5.65 -11.63 -1.15
CA VAL A 164 4.59 -11.42 -2.15
C VAL A 164 4.88 -10.26 -3.10
N CYS A 165 6.14 -10.09 -3.51
CA CYS A 165 6.51 -9.07 -4.49
C CYS A 165 5.71 -9.28 -5.79
N PRO A 166 4.83 -8.35 -6.21
CA PRO A 166 3.94 -8.58 -7.34
C PRO A 166 4.68 -8.78 -8.66
N SER A 167 5.84 -8.12 -8.84
CA SER A 167 6.69 -8.33 -10.01
C SER A 167 7.23 -9.75 -10.11
N HIS A 168 7.44 -10.42 -8.98
CA HIS A 168 7.89 -11.81 -8.97
C HIS A 168 6.73 -12.78 -9.14
N VAL A 169 5.62 -12.57 -8.41
CA VAL A 169 4.47 -13.47 -8.40
C VAL A 169 3.76 -13.50 -9.76
N LEU A 170 3.68 -12.36 -10.44
CA LEU A 170 2.96 -12.23 -11.72
C LEU A 170 3.88 -11.96 -12.92
N ASP A 171 5.20 -12.09 -12.73
CA ASP A 171 6.21 -11.88 -13.76
C ASP A 171 6.11 -10.52 -14.50
N PHE A 172 5.73 -9.46 -13.77
CA PHE A 172 5.71 -8.12 -14.37
C PHE A 172 7.12 -7.65 -14.72
N GLN A 173 7.28 -7.23 -15.96
CA GLN A 173 8.48 -6.58 -16.47
C GLN A 173 8.51 -5.09 -16.08
N PRO A 174 9.70 -4.46 -16.08
CA PRO A 174 9.83 -3.02 -15.87
C PRO A 174 8.94 -2.23 -16.85
N GLY A 175 8.11 -1.34 -16.31
CA GLY A 175 7.18 -0.50 -17.08
C GLY A 175 5.76 -1.07 -17.24
N GLU A 176 5.48 -2.31 -16.85
CA GLU A 176 4.14 -2.90 -17.01
C GLU A 176 3.13 -2.50 -15.93
N ALA A 177 3.59 -2.37 -14.68
CA ALA A 177 2.76 -2.12 -13.52
C ALA A 177 3.26 -0.93 -12.67
N PHE A 178 2.35 -0.02 -12.35
CA PHE A 178 2.53 1.01 -11.33
C PHE A 178 2.09 0.47 -9.97
N VAL A 179 3.03 0.26 -9.04
CA VAL A 179 2.80 -0.56 -7.85
C VAL A 179 2.72 0.29 -6.58
N VAL A 180 1.68 0.06 -5.77
CA VAL A 180 1.57 0.54 -4.39
C VAL A 180 1.69 -0.65 -3.45
N ARG A 181 2.59 -0.55 -2.47
CA ARG A 181 2.76 -1.57 -1.42
C ARG A 181 2.53 -0.97 -0.04
N ASN A 182 1.60 -1.54 0.71
CA ASN A 182 1.30 -1.14 2.07
C ASN A 182 0.90 -2.35 2.94
N VAL A 183 0.71 -2.14 4.24
CA VAL A 183 0.30 -3.21 5.16
C VAL A 183 -1.09 -3.72 4.76
N ALA A 184 -1.19 -5.02 4.50
CA ALA A 184 -2.43 -5.70 4.10
C ALA A 184 -3.09 -5.18 2.81
N ASN A 185 -2.30 -4.59 1.88
CA ASN A 185 -2.75 -4.21 0.53
C ASN A 185 -4.08 -3.43 0.51
N MET A 186 -4.31 -2.62 1.54
CA MET A 186 -5.59 -1.94 1.75
C MET A 186 -5.67 -0.67 0.91
N VAL A 187 -6.84 -0.42 0.36
CA VAL A 187 -7.19 0.87 -0.24
C VAL A 187 -8.18 1.58 0.67
N PRO A 188 -7.80 2.68 1.35
CA PRO A 188 -8.75 3.50 2.10
C PRO A 188 -9.73 4.22 1.17
N PRO A 189 -10.91 4.61 1.69
CA PRO A 189 -11.82 5.48 0.97
C PRO A 189 -11.18 6.85 0.68
N PHE A 190 -11.76 7.57 -0.29
CA PHE A 190 -11.31 8.90 -0.68
C PHE A 190 -11.34 9.87 0.50
N ASP A 191 -10.16 10.33 0.91
CA ASP A 191 -9.98 11.34 1.96
C ASP A 191 -8.74 12.19 1.63
N LYS A 192 -8.94 13.50 1.45
CA LYS A 192 -7.89 14.44 1.05
C LYS A 192 -6.93 14.82 2.19
N VAL A 193 -7.20 14.40 3.43
CA VAL A 193 -6.42 14.75 4.61
C VAL A 193 -5.72 13.52 5.17
N LYS A 194 -6.44 12.42 5.37
CA LYS A 194 -5.91 11.23 6.07
C LYS A 194 -5.13 10.26 5.17
N HIS A 195 -5.49 10.18 3.89
CA HIS A 195 -5.04 9.09 3.02
C HIS A 195 -4.40 9.59 1.71
N THR A 196 -3.72 10.75 1.78
CA THR A 196 -3.09 11.42 0.64
C THR A 196 -2.07 10.55 -0.09
N GLY A 197 -1.35 9.67 0.61
CA GLY A 197 -0.39 8.75 -0.01
C GLY A 197 -1.06 7.77 -0.99
N VAL A 198 -2.18 7.14 -0.58
CA VAL A 198 -2.91 6.25 -1.50
C VAL A 198 -3.68 7.06 -2.53
N GLY A 199 -4.34 8.14 -2.13
CA GLY A 199 -5.14 8.95 -3.04
C GLY A 199 -4.33 9.54 -4.19
N SER A 200 -3.13 10.07 -3.90
CA SER A 200 -2.22 10.59 -4.92
C SER A 200 -1.73 9.50 -5.88
N ALA A 201 -1.45 8.29 -5.38
CA ALA A 201 -1.04 7.18 -6.23
C ALA A 201 -2.16 6.72 -7.19
N VAL A 202 -3.41 6.62 -6.72
CA VAL A 202 -4.55 6.27 -7.59
C VAL A 202 -4.80 7.40 -8.60
N GLU A 203 -4.79 8.66 -8.15
CA GLU A 203 -4.98 9.82 -9.02
C GLU A 203 -3.92 9.87 -10.13
N TYR A 204 -2.64 9.68 -9.78
CA TYR A 204 -1.55 9.67 -10.74
C TYR A 204 -1.67 8.53 -11.75
N ALA A 205 -1.93 7.31 -11.28
CA ALA A 205 -2.07 6.15 -12.16
C ALA A 205 -3.24 6.31 -13.15
N VAL A 206 -4.39 6.77 -12.67
CA VAL A 206 -5.62 6.87 -13.48
C VAL A 206 -5.59 8.10 -14.38
N LEU A 207 -5.30 9.29 -13.84
CA LEU A 207 -5.41 10.54 -14.57
C LEU A 207 -4.17 10.90 -15.37
N HIS A 208 -2.97 10.49 -14.94
CA HIS A 208 -1.73 10.85 -15.62
C HIS A 208 -1.16 9.69 -16.44
N LEU A 209 -0.99 8.50 -15.84
CA LEU A 209 -0.43 7.34 -16.54
C LEU A 209 -1.45 6.60 -17.41
N LYS A 210 -2.74 6.87 -17.22
CA LYS A 210 -3.86 6.26 -17.97
C LYS A 210 -3.83 4.73 -17.90
N VAL A 211 -3.58 4.18 -16.71
CA VAL A 211 -3.69 2.72 -16.50
C VAL A 211 -5.08 2.24 -16.89
N SER A 212 -5.15 1.00 -17.39
CA SER A 212 -6.41 0.38 -17.84
C SER A 212 -7.00 -0.59 -16.83
N ASN A 213 -6.19 -1.02 -15.86
CA ASN A 213 -6.58 -1.99 -14.84
C ASN A 213 -6.05 -1.53 -13.48
N ILE A 214 -6.88 -1.59 -12.44
CA ILE A 214 -6.44 -1.57 -11.04
C ILE A 214 -6.68 -2.96 -10.45
N VAL A 215 -5.63 -3.57 -9.90
CA VAL A 215 -5.69 -4.89 -9.28
C VAL A 215 -5.32 -4.76 -7.80
N VAL A 216 -6.18 -5.24 -6.91
CA VAL A 216 -5.90 -5.31 -5.47
C VAL A 216 -5.65 -6.77 -5.11
N ILE A 217 -4.43 -7.10 -4.67
CA ILE A 217 -3.98 -8.48 -4.44
C ILE A 217 -3.81 -8.72 -2.95
N GLY A 218 -4.75 -9.46 -2.37
CA GLY A 218 -4.62 -10.07 -1.04
C GLY A 218 -3.71 -11.31 -1.10
N HIS A 219 -3.33 -11.84 0.07
CA HIS A 219 -2.48 -13.02 0.11
C HIS A 219 -2.69 -13.85 1.38
N SER A 220 -2.30 -15.13 1.31
CA SER A 220 -2.33 -16.06 2.44
C SER A 220 -1.43 -15.62 3.59
N ALA A 221 -1.85 -15.92 4.82
CA ALA A 221 -1.10 -15.67 6.05
C ALA A 221 -0.60 -14.21 6.18
N CYS A 222 -1.49 -13.27 5.89
CA CYS A 222 -1.23 -11.83 5.96
C CYS A 222 -1.18 -11.34 7.41
N GLY A 223 -0.03 -10.82 7.84
CA GLY A 223 0.16 -10.30 9.20
C GLY A 223 -0.79 -9.15 9.55
N GLY A 224 -1.08 -8.25 8.60
CA GLY A 224 -1.99 -7.13 8.83
C GLY A 224 -3.45 -7.57 8.99
N ILE A 225 -3.90 -8.57 8.22
CA ILE A 225 -5.25 -9.14 8.38
C ILE A 225 -5.36 -9.94 9.67
N LYS A 226 -4.32 -10.71 10.03
CA LYS A 226 -4.24 -11.36 11.34
C LYS A 226 -4.40 -10.35 12.48
N GLY A 227 -3.68 -9.22 12.40
CA GLY A 227 -3.81 -8.10 13.34
C GLY A 227 -5.25 -7.57 13.39
N LEU A 228 -5.83 -7.22 12.23
CA LEU A 228 -7.23 -6.80 12.11
C LEU A 228 -8.19 -7.77 12.83
N MET A 229 -8.05 -9.07 12.59
CA MET A 229 -8.91 -10.08 13.20
C MET A 229 -8.71 -10.20 14.72
N SER A 230 -7.48 -10.02 15.21
CA SER A 230 -7.15 -10.11 16.64
C SER A 230 -7.47 -8.87 17.48
N PHE A 231 -7.35 -7.65 16.93
CA PHE A 231 -7.59 -6.42 17.70
C PHE A 231 -9.06 -6.25 18.07
N THR A 232 -9.34 -5.76 19.28
CA THR A 232 -10.72 -5.49 19.74
C THR A 232 -11.27 -4.19 19.15
N PHE A 233 -10.39 -3.21 18.89
CA PHE A 233 -10.75 -1.83 18.52
C PHE A 233 -11.63 -1.10 19.55
N GLU A 234 -11.70 -1.64 20.77
CA GLU A 234 -12.38 -1.06 21.92
C GLU A 234 -11.32 -0.47 22.86
N GLY A 235 -11.46 0.82 23.18
CA GLY A 235 -10.51 1.52 24.05
C GLY A 235 -9.28 2.10 23.31
N PRO A 236 -8.22 2.46 24.05
CA PRO A 236 -7.01 3.02 23.46
C PRO A 236 -6.27 1.97 22.62
N ASN A 237 -5.71 2.40 21.49
CA ASN A 237 -4.89 1.53 20.64
C ASN A 237 -3.64 1.07 21.42
N SER A 238 -3.25 -0.19 21.21
CA SER A 238 -2.01 -0.79 21.68
C SER A 238 -0.80 -0.50 20.76
N THR A 239 -1.07 0.01 19.56
CA THR A 239 -0.08 0.33 18.53
C THR A 239 -0.26 1.77 18.05
N ASP A 240 0.85 2.42 17.70
CA ASP A 240 0.83 3.84 17.31
C ASP A 240 0.08 4.07 15.98
N PHE A 241 0.21 3.15 15.02
CA PHE A 241 -0.34 3.30 13.66
C PHE A 241 -1.06 2.06 13.11
N ILE A 242 -0.70 0.87 13.58
CA ILE A 242 -1.10 -0.39 12.93
C ILE A 242 -2.62 -0.56 13.05
N GLU A 243 -3.17 -0.40 14.24
CA GLU A 243 -4.62 -0.49 14.47
C GLU A 243 -5.39 0.54 13.64
N ASP A 244 -4.96 1.80 13.64
CA ASP A 244 -5.63 2.85 12.86
C ASP A 244 -5.58 2.61 11.36
N TRP A 245 -4.48 2.03 10.85
CA TRP A 245 -4.39 1.65 9.45
C TRP A 245 -5.31 0.48 9.11
N VAL A 246 -5.23 -0.63 9.86
CA VAL A 246 -6.02 -1.83 9.53
C VAL A 246 -7.52 -1.66 9.79
N LYS A 247 -7.94 -0.60 10.50
CA LYS A 247 -9.36 -0.22 10.67
C LYS A 247 -10.08 0.00 9.32
N ILE A 248 -9.35 0.29 8.24
CA ILE A 248 -9.90 0.33 6.87
C ILE A 248 -10.65 -0.97 6.54
N GLY A 249 -10.17 -2.12 7.03
CA GLY A 249 -10.75 -3.44 6.81
C GLY A 249 -11.85 -3.84 7.80
N LEU A 250 -12.29 -2.98 8.71
CA LEU A 250 -13.36 -3.31 9.67
C LEU A 250 -14.62 -3.88 9.03
N PRO A 251 -15.14 -3.35 7.90
CA PRO A 251 -16.30 -3.94 7.24
C PRO A 251 -16.09 -5.41 6.84
N ALA A 252 -14.89 -5.78 6.41
CA ALA A 252 -14.54 -7.17 6.07
C ALA A 252 -14.54 -8.05 7.32
N LYS A 253 -13.91 -7.57 8.41
CA LYS A 253 -13.93 -8.26 9.71
C LYS A 253 -15.36 -8.52 10.18
N SER A 254 -16.21 -7.49 10.19
CA SER A 254 -17.60 -7.60 10.64
C SER A 254 -18.38 -8.62 9.83
N LYS A 255 -18.26 -8.60 8.49
CA LYS A 255 -18.92 -9.57 7.62
C LYS A 255 -18.44 -10.99 7.88
N VAL A 256 -17.13 -11.21 7.96
CA VAL A 256 -16.55 -12.54 8.19
C VAL A 256 -16.93 -13.10 9.55
N LEU A 257 -16.96 -12.27 10.60
CA LEU A 257 -17.42 -12.73 11.92
C LEU A 257 -18.91 -13.09 11.92
N ALA A 258 -19.73 -12.37 11.17
CA ALA A 258 -21.16 -12.68 11.03
C ALA A 258 -21.41 -13.99 10.26
N GLU A 259 -20.69 -14.21 9.15
CA GLU A 259 -20.91 -15.37 8.26
C GLU A 259 -20.10 -16.61 8.67
N HIS A 260 -18.95 -16.42 9.33
CA HIS A 260 -17.95 -17.46 9.58
C HIS A 260 -17.37 -17.42 11.01
N GLY A 261 -18.04 -16.76 11.96
CA GLY A 261 -17.55 -16.64 13.35
C GLY A 261 -17.36 -17.96 14.09
N SER A 262 -17.99 -19.05 13.65
CA SER A 262 -17.81 -20.40 14.21
C SER A 262 -16.61 -21.16 13.64
N LYS A 263 -15.99 -20.69 12.55
CA LYS A 263 -14.82 -21.33 11.95
C LYS A 263 -13.57 -21.13 12.83
N PRO A 264 -12.56 -22.01 12.72
CA PRO A 264 -11.24 -21.76 13.32
C PRO A 264 -10.67 -20.41 12.92
N PHE A 265 -9.91 -19.77 13.82
CA PHE A 265 -9.35 -18.43 13.61
C PHE A 265 -8.53 -18.29 12.32
N GLY A 266 -7.78 -19.33 11.95
CA GLY A 266 -7.03 -19.37 10.68
C GLY A 266 -7.94 -19.24 9.46
N ASP A 267 -9.03 -20.00 9.44
CA ASP A 267 -10.01 -19.96 8.34
C ASP A 267 -10.74 -18.61 8.30
N GLN A 268 -11.01 -18.01 9.46
CA GLN A 268 -11.56 -16.64 9.53
C GLN A 268 -10.58 -15.64 8.92
N CYS A 269 -9.28 -15.77 9.18
CA CYS A 269 -8.26 -14.93 8.56
C CYS A 269 -8.25 -15.10 7.04
N THR A 270 -8.25 -16.33 6.52
CA THR A 270 -8.33 -16.60 5.08
C THR A 270 -9.56 -15.98 4.43
N CYS A 271 -10.73 -16.08 5.08
CA CYS A 271 -11.94 -15.42 4.58
C CYS A 271 -11.79 -13.89 4.59
N CYS A 272 -11.20 -13.34 5.65
CA CYS A 272 -11.01 -11.89 5.80
C CYS A 272 -9.96 -11.33 4.84
N GLU A 273 -8.93 -12.09 4.49
CA GLU A 273 -7.93 -11.69 3.48
C GLU A 273 -8.59 -11.41 2.12
N LYS A 274 -9.52 -12.28 1.71
CA LYS A 274 -10.29 -12.10 0.47
C LYS A 274 -11.34 -10.98 0.60
N GLU A 275 -12.06 -10.92 1.72
CA GLU A 275 -13.08 -9.89 1.89
C GLU A 275 -12.48 -8.48 2.04
N ALA A 276 -11.29 -8.34 2.62
CA ALA A 276 -10.58 -7.06 2.69
C ALA A 276 -10.19 -6.53 1.29
N VAL A 277 -9.93 -7.43 0.33
CA VAL A 277 -9.77 -7.05 -1.08
C VAL A 277 -11.09 -6.47 -1.60
N ASN A 278 -12.23 -7.11 -1.34
CA ASN A 278 -13.55 -6.61 -1.76
C ASN A 278 -13.89 -5.24 -1.15
N VAL A 279 -13.56 -5.02 0.13
CA VAL A 279 -13.69 -3.71 0.78
C VAL A 279 -12.80 -2.67 0.09
N SER A 280 -11.57 -3.02 -0.26
CA SER A 280 -10.65 -2.12 -0.97
C SER A 280 -11.14 -1.79 -2.39
N LEU A 281 -11.71 -2.76 -3.11
CA LEU A 281 -12.37 -2.52 -4.40
C LEU A 281 -13.57 -1.58 -4.25
N SER A 282 -14.35 -1.74 -3.19
CA SER A 282 -15.48 -0.85 -2.88
C SER A 282 -15.00 0.56 -2.54
N ASN A 283 -13.90 0.68 -1.79
CA ASN A 283 -13.29 1.97 -1.47
C ASN A 283 -12.75 2.67 -2.72
N LEU A 284 -12.22 1.94 -3.70
CA LEU A 284 -11.82 2.53 -5.00
C LEU A 284 -13.01 3.21 -5.71
N LEU A 285 -14.23 2.72 -5.53
CA LEU A 285 -15.43 3.37 -6.08
C LEU A 285 -15.74 4.73 -5.42
N THR A 286 -15.14 5.06 -4.29
CA THR A 286 -15.32 6.39 -3.67
C THR A 286 -14.53 7.48 -4.39
N TYR A 287 -13.50 7.12 -5.16
CA TYR A 287 -12.69 8.04 -5.97
C TYR A 287 -13.44 8.41 -7.25
N PRO A 288 -13.76 9.71 -7.48
CA PRO A 288 -14.55 10.12 -8.64
C PRO A 288 -13.97 9.67 -9.98
N PHE A 289 -12.68 9.89 -10.20
CA PHE A 289 -11.99 9.54 -11.44
C PHE A 289 -11.88 8.02 -11.69
N VAL A 290 -11.98 7.19 -10.65
CA VAL A 290 -12.07 5.73 -10.83
C VAL A 290 -13.46 5.37 -11.36
N ARG A 291 -14.53 5.92 -10.78
CA ARG A 291 -15.90 5.70 -11.29
C ARG A 291 -16.04 6.19 -12.71
N ASP A 292 -15.53 7.38 -13.02
CA ASP A 292 -15.59 7.94 -14.37
C ASP A 292 -14.86 7.03 -15.37
N GLY A 293 -13.69 6.48 -15.00
CA GLY A 293 -12.97 5.50 -15.81
C GLY A 293 -13.75 4.19 -16.04
N LEU A 294 -14.47 3.71 -15.03
CA LEU A 294 -15.32 2.51 -15.15
C LEU A 294 -16.51 2.75 -16.07
N VAL A 295 -17.23 3.87 -15.89
CA VAL A 295 -18.37 4.25 -16.74
C VAL A 295 -17.95 4.41 -18.19
N ASN A 296 -16.80 5.04 -18.42
CA ASN A 296 -16.23 5.23 -19.76
C ASN A 296 -15.55 3.98 -20.33
N LYS A 297 -15.53 2.86 -19.59
CA LYS A 297 -14.86 1.60 -19.97
C LYS A 297 -13.38 1.75 -20.29
N THR A 298 -12.73 2.77 -19.74
CA THR A 298 -11.28 2.98 -19.86
C THR A 298 -10.50 2.34 -18.72
N LEU A 299 -11.20 1.93 -17.65
CA LEU A 299 -10.62 1.35 -16.44
C LEU A 299 -11.43 0.11 -16.03
N ALA A 300 -10.73 -0.91 -15.53
CA ALA A 300 -11.33 -2.08 -14.91
C ALA A 300 -10.77 -2.30 -13.50
N LEU A 301 -11.61 -2.77 -12.57
CA LEU A 301 -11.21 -3.16 -11.21
C LEU A 301 -11.19 -4.68 -11.07
N LYS A 302 -10.12 -5.22 -10.46
CA LYS A 302 -9.94 -6.66 -10.22
C LYS A 302 -9.44 -6.92 -8.80
N GLY A 303 -9.97 -7.96 -8.17
CA GLY A 303 -9.44 -8.52 -6.94
C GLY A 303 -8.60 -9.76 -7.24
N GLY A 304 -7.52 -9.95 -6.49
CA GLY A 304 -6.70 -11.16 -6.55
C GLY A 304 -6.39 -11.69 -5.15
N TYR A 305 -6.13 -12.98 -5.07
CA TYR A 305 -5.66 -13.63 -3.84
C TYR A 305 -4.53 -14.61 -4.17
N TYR A 306 -3.33 -14.31 -3.68
CA TYR A 306 -2.16 -15.18 -3.82
C TYR A 306 -1.98 -16.04 -2.57
N ASP A 307 -2.17 -17.36 -2.73
CA ASP A 307 -1.88 -18.33 -1.70
C ASP A 307 -0.48 -18.91 -1.92
N PHE A 308 0.52 -18.37 -1.21
CA PHE A 308 1.89 -18.89 -1.29
C PHE A 308 2.10 -20.18 -0.48
N VAL A 309 1.14 -20.58 0.37
CA VAL A 309 1.21 -21.85 1.10
C VAL A 309 0.92 -23.00 0.13
N ASN A 310 -0.08 -22.82 -0.74
CA ASN A 310 -0.49 -23.81 -1.72
C ASN A 310 0.02 -23.52 -3.15
N GLY A 311 0.65 -22.36 -3.38
CA GLY A 311 1.16 -21.95 -4.69
C GLY A 311 0.05 -21.67 -5.70
N SER A 312 -1.09 -21.12 -5.27
CA SER A 312 -2.24 -20.83 -6.13
C SER A 312 -2.55 -19.33 -6.20
N PHE A 313 -3.24 -18.92 -7.27
CA PHE A 313 -3.66 -17.55 -7.46
C PHE A 313 -5.11 -17.51 -7.94
N GLU A 314 -5.97 -16.78 -7.23
CA GLU A 314 -7.34 -16.50 -7.61
C GLU A 314 -7.47 -15.07 -8.15
N LEU A 315 -8.31 -14.87 -9.16
CA LEU A 315 -8.57 -13.56 -9.78
C LEU A 315 -10.07 -13.40 -10.03
N TRP A 316 -10.64 -12.26 -9.65
CA TRP A 316 -12.03 -11.90 -9.93
C TRP A 316 -12.16 -10.44 -10.37
N GLY A 317 -13.25 -10.13 -11.07
CA GLY A 317 -13.55 -8.78 -11.59
C GLY A 317 -14.74 -8.15 -10.87
N LEU A 318 -14.79 -6.83 -10.89
CA LEU A 318 -15.99 -6.06 -10.51
C LEU A 318 -16.68 -5.56 -11.78
N ASP A 319 -17.91 -6.05 -12.02
CA ASP A 319 -18.76 -5.54 -13.10
C ASP A 319 -19.51 -4.29 -12.62
N PHE A 320 -19.01 -3.12 -12.97
CA PHE A 320 -19.65 -1.85 -12.68
C PHE A 320 -20.41 -1.33 -13.89
N SER A 321 -21.73 -1.16 -13.77
CA SER A 321 -22.57 -0.53 -14.79
C SER A 321 -23.59 0.39 -14.15
N LEU A 322 -23.78 1.58 -14.73
CA LEU A 322 -24.90 2.45 -14.39
C LEU A 322 -26.01 2.19 -15.41
N SER A 323 -27.18 1.76 -14.92
CA SER A 323 -28.38 1.70 -15.75
C SER A 323 -28.99 3.11 -15.81
N PRO A 324 -29.40 3.60 -17.00
CA PRO A 324 -30.08 4.90 -17.09
C PRO A 324 -31.36 4.87 -16.25
N PRO A 325 -31.69 5.95 -15.53
CA PRO A 325 -32.94 6.02 -14.80
C PRO A 325 -34.11 5.89 -15.79
N THR A 326 -35.05 5.01 -15.47
CA THR A 326 -36.34 4.95 -16.19
C THR A 326 -37.02 6.30 -16.00
N SER A 327 -37.08 7.08 -17.09
CA SER A 327 -37.85 8.32 -17.13
C SER A 327 -39.32 7.92 -17.19
N VAL A 328 -40.08 8.26 -16.14
CA VAL A 328 -41.53 8.04 -16.05
C VAL A 328 -42.26 9.32 -16.45
#